data_AF-A0A9D4D5X3-F1
#
_entry.id   AF-A0A9D4D5X3-F1
#
_cell.length_a   1.000
_cell.length_b   1.000
_cell.length_c   1.000
_cell.angle_alpha   90.00
_cell.angle_beta   90.00
_cell.angle_gamma   90.00
#
_symmetry.space_group_name_H-M   'P 1'
#
loop_
_entity.id
_entity.type
_entity.pdbx_description
1 polymer ?
#
loop_
_entity_poly.entity_id
_entity_poly.type
_entity_poly.pdbx_seq_one_letter_code
_entity_poly.pdbx_strand_id
1 'polypeptide(L)'
;MKAFYNRECRTFMHDNPGMSITTRDIARLTAKPFTKAFCTENIVSAFRKSGLYTFCESTITDVQTAPASIYPNADNDESGPVSEVVAALRTETDPATLFLNARKITQVVQRPKKKFVPPVKIVGNLNTEANADSLRRQQATMESKAQKVLKTAQAKQ
;
A
#
# COMPACT_ATOMS: atom_id res chain seq x y z
N MET A 1 -1.18 2.60 -11.99
CA MET A 1 -1.57 3.02 -13.35
C MET A 1 -1.24 4.50 -13.64
N LYS A 2 -1.79 5.48 -12.90
CA LYS A 2 -1.52 6.94 -13.10
C LYS A 2 -0.03 7.31 -13.23
N ALA A 3 0.83 6.79 -12.36
CA ALA A 3 2.26 7.09 -12.39
C ALA A 3 2.94 6.65 -13.70
N PHE A 4 2.60 5.45 -14.20
CA PHE A 4 3.11 4.93 -15.47
C PHE A 4 2.59 5.72 -16.66
N TYR A 5 1.31 6.08 -16.66
CA TYR A 5 0.72 6.93 -17.70
C TYR A 5 1.41 8.29 -17.78
N ASN A 6 1.54 8.98 -16.64
CA ASN A 6 2.21 10.28 -16.59
C ASN A 6 3.66 10.22 -17.07
N ARG A 7 4.36 9.10 -16.82
CA ARG A 7 5.72 8.87 -17.31
C ARG A 7 5.73 8.78 -18.84
N GLU A 8 4.86 7.96 -19.44
CA GLU A 8 4.81 7.81 -20.90
C GLU A 8 4.37 9.11 -21.60
N CYS A 9 3.45 9.89 -21.01
CA CYS A 9 3.11 11.22 -21.53
C CYS A 9 4.32 12.17 -21.52
N ARG A 10 5.13 12.15 -20.45
CA ARG A 10 6.36 12.97 -20.39
C ARG A 10 7.37 12.53 -21.43
N THR A 11 7.55 11.23 -21.63
CA THR A 11 8.42 10.69 -22.68
C THR A 11 7.92 11.12 -24.06
N PHE A 12 6.62 11.00 -24.33
CA PHE A 12 6.04 11.45 -25.60
C PHE A 12 6.26 12.93 -25.88
N MET A 13 6.04 13.80 -24.89
CA MET A 13 6.28 15.24 -25.03
C MET A 13 7.76 15.60 -25.19
N HIS A 14 8.66 14.80 -24.63
CA HIS A 14 10.10 14.96 -24.82
C HIS A 14 10.51 14.58 -26.24
N ASP A 15 9.99 13.46 -26.75
CA ASP A 15 10.33 12.95 -28.08
C ASP A 15 9.64 13.75 -29.22
N ASN A 16 8.55 14.45 -28.90
CA ASN A 16 7.75 15.23 -29.84
C ASN A 16 7.52 16.66 -29.34
N PRO A 17 8.57 17.50 -29.32
CA PRO A 17 8.45 18.87 -28.85
C PRO A 17 7.48 19.68 -29.73
N GLY A 18 6.63 20.50 -29.11
CA GLY A 18 5.66 21.34 -29.81
C GLY A 18 4.39 20.63 -30.27
N MET A 19 4.30 19.30 -30.14
CA MET A 19 3.08 18.55 -30.40
C MET A 19 2.25 18.36 -29.12
N SER A 20 0.94 18.57 -29.23
CA SER A 20 0.01 18.25 -28.15
C SER A 20 -0.45 16.79 -28.25
N ILE A 21 -0.76 16.20 -27.09
CA ILE A 21 -1.34 14.85 -27.03
C ILE A 21 -2.79 14.95 -27.51
N THR A 22 -3.13 14.20 -28.55
CA THR A 22 -4.48 14.15 -29.12
C THR A 22 -5.23 12.90 -28.67
N THR A 23 -6.54 12.83 -28.94
CA THR A 23 -7.37 11.66 -28.63
C THR A 23 -6.87 10.38 -29.29
N ARG A 24 -6.21 10.49 -30.46
CA ARG A 24 -5.64 9.34 -31.18
C ARG A 24 -4.43 8.74 -30.46
N ASP A 25 -3.69 9.57 -29.73
CA ASP A 25 -2.50 9.15 -28.99
C ASP A 25 -2.85 8.40 -27.70
N ILE A 26 -4.08 8.56 -27.18
CA ILE A 26 -4.52 7.96 -25.91
C ILE A 26 -4.37 6.44 -25.93
N ALA A 27 -4.79 5.78 -27.01
CA ALA A 27 -4.69 4.31 -27.11
C ALA A 27 -3.22 3.84 -26.99
N ARG A 28 -2.30 4.53 -27.68
CA ARG A 28 -0.87 4.24 -27.65
C ARG A 28 -0.25 4.54 -26.29
N LEU A 29 -0.60 5.68 -25.70
CA LEU A 29 -0.09 6.15 -24.42
C LEU A 29 -0.62 5.34 -23.23
N THR A 30 -1.78 4.69 -23.35
CA THR A 30 -2.35 3.86 -22.29
C THR A 30 -1.96 2.39 -22.39
N ALA A 31 -1.69 1.87 -23.59
CA ALA A 31 -1.29 0.48 -23.80
C ALA A 31 -0.01 0.07 -23.04
N LYS A 32 1.05 0.89 -23.12
CA LYS A 32 2.32 0.60 -22.42
C LYS A 32 2.21 0.68 -20.88
N PRO A 33 1.58 1.70 -20.29
CA PRO A 33 1.33 1.74 -18.85
C PRO A 33 0.45 0.61 -18.36
N PHE A 34 -0.53 0.17 -19.16
CA PHE A 34 -1.45 -0.88 -18.78
C PHE A 34 -0.69 -2.20 -18.57
N THR A 35 0.08 -2.64 -19.55
CA THR A 35 0.89 -3.87 -19.46
C THR A 35 1.90 -3.82 -18.31
N LYS A 36 2.55 -2.67 -18.09
CA LYS A 36 3.47 -2.49 -16.95
C LYS A 36 2.76 -2.48 -15.59
N ALA A 37 1.57 -1.90 -15.51
CA ALA A 37 0.83 -1.81 -14.25
C ALA A 37 0.20 -3.16 -13.87
N PHE A 38 -0.36 -3.85 -14.85
CA PHE A 38 -1.04 -5.15 -14.69
C PHE A 38 -0.10 -6.32 -14.97
N CYS A 39 1.14 -6.26 -14.48
CA CYS A 39 2.03 -7.42 -14.49
C CYS A 39 1.79 -8.30 -13.26
N THR A 40 2.11 -9.59 -13.39
CA THR A 40 1.94 -10.59 -12.33
C THR A 40 2.61 -10.19 -11.02
N GLU A 41 3.80 -9.60 -11.08
CA GLU A 41 4.53 -9.13 -9.89
C GLU A 41 3.75 -8.06 -9.13
N ASN A 42 3.21 -7.06 -9.84
CA ASN A 42 2.40 -6.02 -9.22
C ASN A 42 1.11 -6.58 -8.64
N ILE A 43 0.47 -7.52 -9.34
CA ILE A 43 -0.75 -8.19 -8.87
C ILE A 43 -0.48 -9.01 -7.60
N VAL A 44 0.57 -9.83 -7.59
CA VAL A 44 1.01 -10.60 -6.41
C VAL A 44 1.33 -9.66 -5.25
N SER A 45 2.05 -8.58 -5.49
CA SER A 45 2.35 -7.59 -4.45
C SER A 45 1.09 -6.93 -3.89
N ALA A 46 0.08 -6.69 -4.73
CA ALA A 46 -1.19 -6.13 -4.32
C ALA A 46 -1.98 -7.11 -3.45
N PHE A 47 -2.04 -8.39 -3.84
CA PHE A 47 -2.63 -9.45 -3.01
C PHE A 47 -1.93 -9.58 -1.66
N ARG A 48 -0.59 -9.51 -1.63
CA ARG A 48 0.19 -9.57 -0.38
C ARG A 48 -0.15 -8.40 0.53
N LYS A 49 -0.26 -7.21 -0.04
CA LYS A 49 -0.59 -5.99 0.71
C LYS A 49 -2.04 -5.96 1.19
N SER A 50 -2.98 -6.55 0.44
CA SER A 50 -4.39 -6.62 0.84
C SER A 50 -4.68 -7.74 1.83
N GLY A 51 -3.73 -8.66 2.06
CA GLY A 51 -3.94 -9.86 2.88
C GLY A 51 -4.74 -10.95 2.17
N LEU A 52 -5.02 -10.80 0.87
CA LEU A 52 -5.69 -11.82 0.04
C LEU A 52 -4.71 -12.81 -0.59
N TYR A 53 -3.41 -12.63 -0.39
CA TYR A 53 -2.40 -13.55 -0.92
C TYR A 53 -2.39 -14.85 -0.11
N THR A 54 -3.13 -15.84 -0.59
CA THR A 54 -3.24 -17.17 -0.01
C THR A 54 -2.07 -18.05 -0.46
N PHE A 55 -0.92 -17.92 0.19
CA PHE A 55 0.20 -18.87 0.02
C PHE A 55 0.81 -19.25 1.37
N CYS A 56 -0.02 -19.31 2.41
CA CYS A 56 0.32 -20.10 3.59
C CYS A 56 -0.30 -21.47 3.39
N GLU A 57 0.46 -22.41 2.84
CA GLU A 57 0.04 -23.81 2.67
C GLU A 57 -0.37 -24.44 4.00
N SER A 58 0.19 -23.97 5.11
CA SER A 58 -0.21 -24.34 6.48
C SER A 58 -1.57 -23.83 6.94
N THR A 59 -2.20 -22.90 6.22
CA THR A 59 -3.51 -22.33 6.62
C THR A 59 -4.68 -23.11 6.03
N ILE A 60 -4.47 -23.82 4.91
CA ILE A 60 -5.48 -24.65 4.27
C ILE A 60 -5.32 -26.06 4.84
N THR A 61 -6.26 -26.52 5.64
CA THR A 61 -6.25 -27.89 6.13
C THR A 61 -6.76 -28.84 5.04
N ASP A 62 -6.27 -30.09 5.04
CA ASP A 62 -6.70 -31.13 4.08
C ASP A 62 -8.23 -31.31 4.08
N VAL A 63 -8.89 -31.06 5.20
CA VAL A 63 -10.35 -31.11 5.33
C VAL A 63 -11.05 -30.04 4.49
N GLN A 64 -10.48 -28.85 4.34
CA GLN A 64 -11.05 -27.77 3.52
C GLN A 64 -10.82 -27.96 2.03
N THR A 65 -9.81 -28.75 1.66
CA THR A 65 -9.50 -29.11 0.26
C THR A 65 -10.07 -30.48 -0.14
N ALA A 66 -10.63 -31.23 0.81
CA ALA A 66 -11.30 -32.49 0.54
C ALA A 66 -12.50 -32.27 -0.39
N PRO A 67 -12.76 -33.21 -1.33
CA PRO A 67 -13.92 -33.14 -2.19
C PRO A 67 -15.21 -33.16 -1.35
N ALA A 68 -16.19 -32.35 -1.73
CA ALA A 68 -17.47 -32.30 -1.04
C ALA A 68 -18.14 -33.68 -1.07
N SER A 69 -18.43 -34.23 0.11
CA SER A 69 -19.21 -35.46 0.21
C SER A 69 -20.68 -35.11 -0.02
N ILE A 70 -21.23 -35.55 -1.16
CA ILE A 70 -22.67 -35.47 -1.40
C ILE A 70 -23.31 -36.54 -0.51
N TYR A 71 -23.91 -36.12 0.60
CA TYR A 71 -24.83 -36.98 1.32
C TYR A 71 -26.11 -37.06 0.49
N PRO A 72 -26.57 -38.27 0.10
CA PRO A 72 -27.89 -38.38 -0.51
C PRO A 72 -28.89 -37.84 0.49
N ASN A 73 -29.69 -36.86 0.07
CA ASN A 73 -30.82 -36.39 0.86
C ASN A 73 -31.68 -37.64 1.12
N ALA A 74 -31.80 -38.04 2.38
CA ALA A 74 -32.89 -38.91 2.76
C ALA A 74 -34.14 -38.05 2.53
N ASP A 75 -34.86 -38.31 1.43
CA ASP A 75 -36.22 -37.84 1.28
C ASP A 75 -36.98 -38.35 2.51
N ASN A 76 -37.28 -37.43 3.43
CA ASN A 76 -37.94 -37.73 4.68
C ASN A 76 -39.43 -37.87 4.38
N ASP A 77 -39.88 -39.10 4.17
CA ASP A 77 -41.20 -39.50 4.65
C ASP A 77 -41.08 -39.87 6.13
N GLU A 78 -42.08 -39.46 6.91
CA GLU A 78 -42.37 -39.77 8.32
C GLU A 78 -41.97 -38.72 9.40
N SER A 79 -43.05 -38.29 10.05
CA SER A 79 -43.19 -37.40 11.20
C SER A 79 -42.67 -38.05 12.50
N GLY A 80 -41.85 -37.34 13.28
CA GLY A 80 -41.45 -37.77 14.64
C GLY A 80 -40.47 -36.80 15.32
N PRO A 81 -40.47 -36.67 16.66
CA PRO A 81 -40.30 -35.38 17.32
C PRO A 81 -38.85 -34.87 17.37
N VAL A 82 -38.75 -33.56 17.17
CA VAL A 82 -37.60 -32.67 17.39
C VAL A 82 -36.72 -33.11 18.57
N SER A 83 -35.58 -33.72 18.24
CA SER A 83 -34.47 -33.94 19.18
C SER A 83 -33.58 -32.70 19.21
N GLU A 84 -33.48 -32.15 20.41
CA GLU A 84 -32.79 -30.95 20.89
C GLU A 84 -31.25 -31.06 20.78
N VAL A 85 -30.71 -31.46 19.62
CA VAL A 85 -29.26 -31.58 19.39
C VAL A 85 -28.74 -30.80 18.18
N VAL A 86 -29.62 -30.25 17.34
CA VAL A 86 -29.24 -29.46 16.15
C VAL A 86 -29.07 -27.96 16.38
N ALA A 87 -29.32 -27.47 17.60
CA ALA A 87 -29.16 -26.04 17.93
C ALA A 87 -27.72 -25.65 18.32
N ALA A 88 -26.85 -26.60 18.68
CA ALA A 88 -25.55 -26.32 19.28
C ALA A 88 -24.37 -26.16 18.29
N LEU A 89 -24.57 -26.38 16.98
CA LEU A 89 -23.49 -26.31 15.98
C LEU A 89 -23.63 -25.13 15.00
N ARG A 90 -24.26 -24.04 15.41
CA ARG A 90 -24.42 -22.82 14.59
C ARG A 90 -23.73 -21.57 15.16
N THR A 91 -22.71 -21.74 15.99
CA THR A 91 -21.78 -20.65 16.32
C THR A 91 -20.52 -20.75 15.46
N GLU A 92 -20.65 -20.91 14.14
CA GLU A 92 -19.59 -20.48 13.25
C GLU A 92 -19.90 -19.03 12.87
N THR A 93 -19.28 -18.13 13.64
CA THR A 93 -18.94 -16.79 13.17
C THR A 93 -18.37 -16.90 11.77
N ASP A 94 -19.19 -16.57 10.77
CA ASP A 94 -18.79 -16.39 9.38
C ASP A 94 -17.53 -15.51 9.37
N PRO A 95 -16.38 -16.01 8.86
CA PRO A 95 -15.13 -15.24 8.87
C PRO A 95 -15.29 -13.90 8.14
N ALA A 96 -16.25 -13.76 7.22
CA ALA A 96 -16.54 -12.49 6.54
C ALA A 96 -17.03 -11.39 7.50
N THR A 97 -17.75 -11.74 8.58
CA THR A 97 -18.28 -10.76 9.55
C THR A 97 -17.21 -10.22 10.51
N LEU A 98 -16.14 -10.98 10.78
CA LEU A 98 -14.98 -10.54 11.57
C LEU A 98 -14.11 -9.52 10.81
N PHE A 99 -13.95 -9.67 9.50
CA PHE A 99 -13.20 -8.70 8.67
C PHE A 99 -13.88 -7.32 8.60
N LEU A 100 -15.21 -7.27 8.66
CA LEU A 100 -15.96 -6.01 8.61
C LEU A 100 -15.96 -5.28 9.96
N ASN A 101 -16.01 -6.01 11.08
CA ASN A 101 -16.04 -5.42 12.43
C ASN A 101 -14.66 -5.04 13.01
N ALA A 102 -13.56 -5.52 12.42
CA ALA A 102 -12.20 -5.14 12.83
C ALA A 102 -11.78 -3.71 12.40
N ARG A 103 -12.65 -2.97 11.68
CA ARG A 103 -12.44 -1.54 11.42
C ARG A 103 -12.80 -0.72 12.66
N LYS A 104 -11.99 -0.88 13.71
CA LYS A 104 -11.73 0.25 14.62
C LYS A 104 -11.24 1.37 13.73
N ILE A 105 -12.10 2.37 13.56
CA ILE A 105 -11.84 3.65 12.91
C ILE A 105 -10.40 4.02 13.18
N THR A 106 -9.54 3.87 12.16
CA THR A 106 -8.18 4.37 12.25
C THR A 106 -8.36 5.86 12.42
N GLN A 107 -8.12 6.37 13.63
CA GLN A 107 -8.01 7.79 13.84
C GLN A 107 -7.08 8.29 12.75
N VAL A 108 -7.61 9.18 11.91
CA VAL A 108 -6.83 9.91 10.94
C VAL A 108 -5.81 10.68 11.77
N VAL A 109 -4.62 10.12 11.95
CA VAL A 109 -3.47 10.84 12.46
C VAL A 109 -3.22 11.90 11.40
N GLN A 110 -3.71 13.12 11.66
CA GLN A 110 -3.40 14.29 10.87
C GLN A 110 -1.89 14.46 10.93
N ARG A 111 -1.18 13.94 9.94
CA ARG A 111 0.23 14.22 9.77
C ARG A 111 0.34 15.73 9.55
N PRO A 112 1.12 16.47 10.38
CA PRO A 112 1.32 17.88 10.11
C PRO A 112 1.91 18.01 8.71
N LYS A 113 1.30 18.84 7.88
CA LYS A 113 1.77 19.16 6.53
C LYS A 113 3.20 19.69 6.67
N LYS A 114 4.21 18.84 6.41
CA LYS A 114 5.57 19.34 6.21
C LYS A 114 5.50 20.23 4.97
N LYS A 115 5.77 21.52 5.16
CA LYS A 115 5.87 22.48 4.06
C LYS A 115 6.82 21.89 3.02
N PHE A 116 6.32 21.69 1.81
CA PHE A 116 7.11 21.22 0.69
C PHE A 116 8.22 22.25 0.45
N VAL A 117 9.45 21.88 0.76
CA VAL A 117 10.63 22.64 0.36
C VAL A 117 10.98 22.09 -1.04
N PRO A 118 10.86 22.88 -2.11
CA PRO A 118 11.26 22.42 -3.42
C PRO A 118 12.75 22.02 -3.37
N PRO A 119 13.16 20.94 -4.08
CA PRO A 119 14.57 20.62 -4.18
C PRO A 119 15.29 21.83 -4.78
N VAL A 120 16.31 22.32 -4.07
CA VAL A 120 17.20 23.36 -4.57
C VAL A 120 17.76 22.86 -5.88
N LYS A 121 17.38 23.51 -6.98
CA LYS A 121 18.03 23.31 -8.27
C LYS A 121 19.41 23.91 -8.13
N ILE A 122 20.43 23.08 -7.90
CA ILE A 122 21.83 23.51 -8.05
C ILE A 122 22.05 23.60 -9.56
N VAL A 123 21.65 24.74 -10.12
CA VAL A 123 22.01 25.16 -11.47
C VAL A 123 23.06 26.24 -11.28
N GLY A 124 24.32 25.91 -11.53
CA GLY A 124 25.41 26.87 -11.50
C GLY A 124 26.74 26.24 -11.10
N ASN A 125 27.75 26.49 -11.92
CA ASN A 125 29.13 26.01 -11.88
C ASN A 125 29.75 25.74 -10.49
N LEU A 126 30.53 24.66 -10.42
CA LEU A 126 31.14 24.03 -9.24
C LEU A 126 32.14 24.88 -8.42
N ASN A 127 32.38 26.15 -8.73
CA ASN A 127 33.42 26.94 -8.07
C ASN A 127 32.91 28.32 -7.65
N THR A 128 32.28 28.43 -6.48
CA THR A 128 32.17 29.73 -5.79
C THR A 128 31.93 29.56 -4.29
N GLU A 129 32.64 30.36 -3.50
CA GLU A 129 32.76 30.40 -2.03
C GLU A 129 31.44 30.32 -1.24
N ALA A 130 30.31 30.61 -1.88
CA ALA A 130 28.96 30.52 -1.30
C ALA A 130 28.57 29.12 -0.79
N ASN A 131 29.13 28.04 -1.37
CA ASN A 131 28.83 26.68 -0.90
C ASN A 131 29.60 26.33 0.40
N ALA A 132 30.81 26.90 0.58
CA ALA A 132 31.58 26.73 1.80
C ALA A 132 30.91 27.41 3.01
N ASP A 133 30.33 28.58 2.80
CA ASP A 133 29.55 29.28 3.83
C ASP A 133 28.27 28.53 4.20
N SER A 134 27.62 27.91 3.21
CA SER A 134 26.42 27.11 3.46
C SER A 134 26.74 25.83 4.25
N LEU A 135 27.91 25.21 4.00
CA LEU A 135 28.39 24.05 4.77
C LEU A 135 28.79 24.43 6.20
N ARG A 136 29.47 25.57 6.38
CA ARG A 136 29.81 26.10 7.73
C ARG A 136 28.58 26.39 8.57
N ARG A 137 27.53 26.97 7.96
CA ARG A 137 26.24 27.23 8.64
C ARG A 137 25.53 25.93 9.05
N GLN A 138 25.62 24.87 8.24
CA GLN A 138 25.10 23.55 8.61
C GLN A 138 25.88 22.92 9.77
N GLN A 139 27.21 23.06 9.78
CA GLN A 139 28.05 22.55 10.88
C GLN A 139 27.76 23.29 12.19
N ALA A 140 27.69 24.62 12.18
CA ALA A 140 27.38 25.42 13.37
C ALA A 140 25.98 25.11 13.96
N THR A 141 24.99 24.83 13.11
CA THR A 141 23.64 24.45 13.57
C THR A 141 23.59 23.04 14.15
N MET A 142 24.42 22.11 13.66
CA MET A 142 24.56 20.77 14.24
C MET A 142 25.23 20.84 15.63
N GLU A 143 26.27 21.64 15.77
CA GLU A 143 27.00 21.81 17.05
C GLU A 143 26.13 22.49 18.12
N SER A 144 25.38 23.53 17.76
CA SER A 144 24.45 24.19 18.67
C SER A 144 23.36 23.22 19.19
N LYS A 145 22.86 22.33 18.32
CA LYS A 145 21.91 21.28 18.72
C LYS A 145 22.56 20.27 19.67
N ALA A 146 23.79 19.83 19.38
CA ALA A 146 24.52 18.89 20.22
C ALA A 146 24.77 19.47 21.63
N GLN A 147 25.19 20.74 21.72
CA GLN A 147 25.40 21.41 23.01
C GLN A 147 24.10 21.59 23.80
N LYS A 148 22.97 21.86 23.12
CA LYS A 148 21.66 21.98 23.76
C LYS A 148 21.18 20.65 24.34
N VAL A 149 21.43 19.54 23.63
CA VAL A 149 21.14 18.18 24.12
C VAL A 149 22.01 17.85 25.33
N LEU A 150 23.31 18.17 25.29
CA LEU A 150 24.23 17.91 26.40
C LEU A 150 23.85 18.69 27.67
N LYS A 151 23.51 19.98 27.54
CA LYS A 151 23.03 20.80 28.68
C LYS A 151 21.71 20.30 29.27
N THR A 152 20.83 19.77 28.42
CA THR A 152 19.55 19.19 28.88
C THR A 152 19.76 17.85 29.60
N ALA A 153 20.79 17.09 29.23
CA ALA A 153 21.16 15.85 29.91
C ALA A 153 21.82 16.10 31.28
N GLN A 154 22.62 17.16 31.40
CA GLN A 154 23.29 17.54 32.66
C GLN A 154 22.33 18.18 33.68
N ALA A 155 21.27 18.86 33.23
CA ALA A 155 20.26 19.44 34.11
C ALA A 155 19.25 18.41 34.70
N LYS A 156 19.44 17.11 34.41
CA LYS A 156 18.59 16.00 34.88
C LYS A 156 19.31 15.06 35.87
N GLN A 157 20.53 15.40 36.28
CA GLN A 157 21.20 14.81 37.45
C GLN A 157 21.05 15.76 38.64
#